data_AF-A0A6B8M6N5-F1
#
_entry.id   AF-A0A6B8M6N5-F1
#
_cell.length_a   1.000
_cell.length_b   1.000
_cell.length_c   1.000
_cell.angle_alpha   90.00
_cell.angle_beta   90.00
_cell.angle_gamma   90.00
#
_symmetry.space_group_name_H-M   'P 1'
#
loop_
_entity.id
_entity.type
_entity.pdbx_description
1 polymer ?
#
loop_
_entity_poly.entity_id
_entity_poly.type
_entity_poly.pdbx_seq_one_letter_code
_entity_poly.pdbx_strand_id
1 'polypeptide(L)'
;MAPSGSLGSRVALAALCAAWAALAAAPAFGQASSPSQGGKGSPRAAKKTTASSALALPTLSSPFPKPGQAQPPSPLTIPAEPVPLMRGSTGEGDVPVSTAANYGAPIKREKLPRPYPPPRAPYPPQFSPKNPLPALEPYKSSYVARQRLRLRATAQPGAPAPLAPPPVTVAVEPTIKTKPKPKVELNPYDPLGVAVGSTLLFPYAQASSGYDDNPNRLAPNYNPRGSTFFRGEGGLKVKSDWARHSLDGELRGAYTEYFDYPAANRPEATGSMNGRYDVTQDTALVLRGRMSLDTQRPGAPAIQPGQSTVYVVNRPVIFGVGAQAGVSQKFGRIGVELRGTYDRVWYTDAQYSNGTTLNLAATSYNDFGVLLRSSYEVTPDLKPFVEGTVDRRIHDSPVDFNGFYRDSTGYIVRGGAEFNVTDMVKGEVSGGYGQRNYEDPSLVPLRGPVIDAALIYTPSALTTFTLRGSTSMNETTLANASGVLTRSVTATLSHDLMRNLNVTITGNYFNNNYQGADVQERGGFAGVTLDYKVTRTISLRGSYRYELLDTTFPNADYTANVYLVGLRFQL
;
A
#
# COMPACT_ATOMS: atom_id res chain seq x y z
N MET A 1 50.50 3.49 -10.56
CA MET A 1 50.09 4.80 -10.02
C MET A 1 49.17 5.48 -11.04
N ALA A 2 47.88 5.46 -10.78
CA ALA A 2 46.83 6.19 -11.50
C ALA A 2 45.72 6.50 -10.47
N PRO A 3 45.05 7.66 -10.55
CA PRO A 3 44.53 8.33 -9.36
C PRO A 3 43.21 7.76 -8.86
N SER A 4 43.10 7.76 -7.54
CA SER A 4 41.90 7.58 -6.73
C SER A 4 40.81 8.59 -7.11
N GLY A 5 39.81 8.15 -7.89
CA GLY A 5 38.55 8.85 -8.08
C GLY A 5 37.53 8.36 -7.05
N SER A 6 37.00 9.29 -6.25
CA SER A 6 36.17 9.03 -5.07
C SER A 6 34.92 8.18 -5.34
N LEU A 7 34.81 7.09 -4.56
CA LEU A 7 33.69 6.14 -4.50
C LEU A 7 32.32 6.81 -4.27
N GLY A 8 32.28 8.00 -3.66
CA GLY A 8 31.05 8.73 -3.34
C GLY A 8 30.29 9.30 -4.55
N SER A 9 30.94 9.47 -5.71
CA SER A 9 30.31 10.07 -6.90
C SER A 9 29.39 9.11 -7.65
N ARG A 10 29.66 7.79 -7.59
CA ARG A 10 28.87 6.78 -8.29
C ARG A 10 27.62 6.35 -7.51
N VAL A 11 27.67 6.44 -6.17
CA VAL A 11 26.54 6.17 -5.26
C VAL A 11 25.46 7.26 -5.37
N ALA A 12 25.85 8.52 -5.57
CA ALA A 12 24.90 9.61 -5.78
C ALA A 12 24.22 9.57 -7.16
N LEU A 13 24.92 9.12 -8.21
CA LEU A 13 24.39 9.13 -9.58
C LEU A 13 23.30 8.06 -9.81
N ALA A 14 23.44 6.87 -9.20
CA ALA A 14 22.43 5.81 -9.33
C ALA A 14 21.11 6.16 -8.60
N ALA A 15 21.21 6.79 -7.42
CA ALA A 15 20.05 7.28 -6.68
C ALA A 15 19.38 8.49 -7.38
N LEU A 16 20.15 9.36 -8.05
CA LEU A 16 19.60 10.48 -8.83
C LEU A 16 18.90 10.03 -10.13
N CYS A 17 19.40 8.98 -10.79
CA CYS A 17 18.76 8.45 -12.01
C CYS A 17 17.41 7.79 -11.72
N ALA A 18 17.24 7.11 -10.58
CA ALA A 18 15.95 6.60 -10.13
C ALA A 18 14.96 7.73 -9.77
N ALA A 19 15.45 8.83 -9.20
CA ALA A 19 14.64 10.02 -8.91
C ALA A 19 14.21 10.77 -10.18
N TRP A 20 15.04 10.79 -11.24
CA TRP A 20 14.70 11.45 -12.51
C TRP A 20 13.70 10.68 -13.37
N ALA A 21 13.72 9.33 -13.34
CA ALA A 21 12.72 8.52 -14.04
C ALA A 21 11.31 8.70 -13.46
N ALA A 22 11.19 9.02 -12.16
CA ALA A 22 9.91 9.32 -11.51
C ALA A 22 9.37 10.73 -11.82
N LEU A 23 10.19 11.65 -12.36
CA LEU A 23 9.79 13.01 -12.74
C LEU A 23 9.37 13.15 -14.21
N ALA A 24 9.57 12.12 -15.05
CA ALA A 24 9.23 12.17 -16.48
C ALA A 24 7.82 11.68 -16.83
N ALA A 25 7.05 11.16 -15.87
CA ALA A 25 5.66 10.75 -16.08
C ALA A 25 4.68 11.87 -15.67
N ALA A 26 4.68 12.98 -16.40
CA ALA A 26 3.58 13.94 -16.36
C ALA A 26 2.49 13.49 -17.34
N PRO A 27 1.27 13.14 -16.91
CA PRO A 27 0.17 12.95 -17.85
C PRO A 27 -0.30 14.34 -18.31
N ALA A 28 -0.01 14.68 -19.56
CA ALA A 28 -0.68 15.77 -20.25
C ALA A 28 -2.14 15.38 -20.54
N PHE A 29 -3.01 15.49 -19.53
CA PHE A 29 -4.46 15.56 -19.78
C PHE A 29 -4.82 17.00 -20.14
N GLY A 30 -4.71 17.33 -21.43
CA GLY A 30 -5.25 18.55 -21.99
C GLY A 30 -6.78 18.52 -21.90
N GLN A 31 -7.35 19.43 -21.11
CA GLN A 31 -8.76 19.79 -21.23
C GLN A 31 -8.97 20.41 -22.63
N ALA A 32 -9.75 19.74 -23.46
CA ALA A 32 -10.27 20.33 -24.68
C ALA A 32 -11.31 21.41 -24.30
N SER A 33 -10.89 22.67 -24.33
CA SER A 33 -11.79 23.82 -24.39
C SER A 33 -12.00 24.20 -25.86
N SER A 34 -13.25 24.10 -26.32
CA SER A 34 -13.67 24.69 -27.58
C SER A 34 -13.56 26.22 -27.50
N PRO A 35 -13.16 26.89 -28.59
CA PRO A 35 -13.86 28.12 -28.92
C PRO A 35 -14.29 28.22 -30.38
N SER A 36 -15.39 28.94 -30.53
CA SER A 36 -16.07 29.40 -31.73
C SER A 36 -15.21 30.25 -32.67
N GLN A 37 -15.54 30.12 -33.96
CA GLN A 37 -15.36 31.02 -35.12
C GLN A 37 -14.70 32.39 -34.90
N GLY A 38 -13.78 32.75 -35.82
CA GLY A 38 -13.59 34.13 -36.27
C GLY A 38 -12.19 34.53 -36.76
N GLY A 39 -12.01 34.66 -38.09
CA GLY A 39 -11.34 35.82 -38.70
C GLY A 39 -9.80 35.91 -38.80
N LYS A 40 -9.30 35.61 -40.01
CA LYS A 40 -8.14 36.17 -40.77
C LYS A 40 -7.17 37.19 -40.10
N GLY A 41 -5.86 36.95 -40.32
CA GLY A 41 -4.89 38.01 -40.65
C GLY A 41 -3.58 38.04 -39.84
N SER A 42 -2.47 37.63 -40.47
CA SER A 42 -1.07 38.03 -40.15
C SER A 42 -0.65 39.20 -41.06
N PRO A 43 0.57 39.81 -40.96
CA PRO A 43 1.65 39.70 -39.96
C PRO A 43 2.23 41.07 -39.48
N ARG A 44 3.20 41.06 -38.54
CA ARG A 44 4.60 41.57 -38.73
C ARG A 44 5.28 42.06 -37.43
N ALA A 45 6.52 41.61 -37.29
CA ALA A 45 7.60 41.87 -36.33
C ALA A 45 7.78 43.29 -35.75
N ALA A 46 8.28 43.40 -34.49
CA ALA A 46 9.70 43.67 -34.17
C ALA A 46 9.97 44.13 -32.71
N LYS A 47 11.19 43.79 -32.26
CA LYS A 47 12.09 44.44 -31.27
C LYS A 47 12.10 44.04 -29.77
N LYS A 48 13.34 43.66 -29.39
CA LYS A 48 13.98 43.53 -28.07
C LYS A 48 13.95 44.84 -27.26
N THR A 49 13.97 44.78 -25.91
CA THR A 49 15.13 45.10 -25.03
C THR A 49 14.75 45.26 -23.53
N THR A 50 15.50 44.53 -22.68
CA THR A 50 16.04 44.83 -21.32
C THR A 50 15.26 45.61 -20.23
N ALA A 51 15.08 44.90 -19.09
CA ALA A 51 15.44 45.22 -17.70
C ALA A 51 15.37 46.67 -17.15
N SER A 52 14.56 46.89 -16.11
CA SER A 52 15.02 47.08 -14.71
C SER A 52 13.94 47.64 -13.76
N SER A 53 13.79 46.98 -12.61
CA SER A 53 13.55 47.48 -11.24
C SER A 53 12.39 48.44 -10.88
N ALA A 54 11.52 47.97 -9.97
CA ALA A 54 11.27 48.49 -8.61
C ALA A 54 9.80 48.82 -8.22
N LEU A 55 9.40 48.23 -7.08
CA LEU A 55 8.49 48.73 -6.03
C LEU A 55 7.01 49.03 -6.37
N ALA A 56 6.09 48.17 -5.90
CA ALA A 56 5.02 48.55 -4.95
C ALA A 56 4.08 47.36 -4.64
N LEU A 57 3.85 47.13 -3.34
CA LEU A 57 2.74 46.33 -2.81
C LEU A 57 1.40 47.02 -3.11
N PRO A 58 0.31 46.25 -3.23
CA PRO A 58 -0.76 46.43 -2.25
C PRO A 58 -1.23 45.11 -1.63
N THR A 59 -1.73 45.26 -0.41
CA THR A 59 -2.22 44.24 0.50
C THR A 59 -3.73 43.98 0.33
N LEU A 60 -4.11 42.76 0.73
CA LEU A 60 -5.42 42.34 1.28
C LEU A 60 -6.64 42.21 0.34
N SER A 61 -6.95 40.96 -0.03
CA SER A 61 -8.23 40.34 0.34
C SER A 61 -8.11 38.81 0.38
N SER A 62 -8.49 38.24 1.52
CA SER A 62 -8.56 36.82 1.87
C SER A 62 -9.91 36.21 1.42
N PRO A 63 -10.33 34.97 1.77
CA PRO A 63 -9.64 33.89 2.50
C PRO A 63 -9.79 32.47 1.89
N PHE A 64 -8.85 31.59 2.28
CA PHE A 64 -8.99 30.15 2.57
C PHE A 64 -10.16 29.35 1.95
N PRO A 65 -9.89 28.26 1.20
CA PRO A 65 -10.90 27.23 1.00
C PRO A 65 -11.12 26.45 2.31
N LYS A 66 -12.40 26.26 2.63
CA LYS A 66 -12.92 25.51 3.79
C LYS A 66 -12.46 24.04 3.74
N PRO A 67 -11.81 23.48 4.78
CA PRO A 67 -11.76 22.03 4.95
C PRO A 67 -13.04 21.60 5.67
N GLY A 68 -14.00 21.13 4.89
CA GLY A 68 -15.33 20.83 5.40
C GLY A 68 -16.17 20.02 4.42
N GLN A 69 -15.70 18.84 4.07
CA GLN A 69 -16.58 17.69 3.93
C GLN A 69 -15.87 16.49 4.55
N ALA A 70 -16.57 15.84 5.48
CA ALA A 70 -16.18 14.56 6.02
C ALA A 70 -16.08 13.58 4.84
N GLN A 71 -14.86 13.32 4.39
CA GLN A 71 -14.58 12.24 3.49
C GLN A 71 -14.93 10.96 4.26
N PRO A 72 -15.85 10.12 3.76
CA PRO A 72 -16.07 8.82 4.38
C PRO A 72 -14.71 8.11 4.47
N PRO A 73 -14.40 7.42 5.58
CA PRO A 73 -13.16 6.67 5.66
C PRO A 73 -13.11 5.77 4.43
N SER A 74 -12.06 5.93 3.61
CA SER A 74 -11.76 4.95 2.57
C SER A 74 -11.84 3.59 3.25
N PRO A 75 -12.65 2.64 2.75
CA PRO A 75 -12.68 1.32 3.34
C PRO A 75 -11.22 0.86 3.37
N LEU A 76 -10.76 0.41 4.54
CA LEU A 76 -9.53 -0.36 4.68
C LEU A 76 -9.65 -1.50 3.69
N THR A 77 -9.13 -1.27 2.49
CA THR A 77 -9.17 -2.20 1.38
C THR A 77 -8.03 -3.14 1.67
N ILE A 78 -8.29 -4.44 1.62
CA ILE A 78 -7.22 -5.44 1.65
C ILE A 78 -6.20 -4.96 0.61
N PRO A 79 -4.97 -4.60 1.01
CA PRO A 79 -3.99 -4.12 0.06
C PRO A 79 -3.93 -5.16 -1.04
N ALA A 80 -4.09 -4.69 -2.27
CA ALA A 80 -4.02 -5.59 -3.40
C ALA A 80 -2.71 -6.39 -3.31
N GLU A 81 -2.77 -7.66 -3.75
CA GLU A 81 -1.71 -8.66 -3.58
C GLU A 81 -0.32 -8.01 -3.50
N PRO A 82 0.42 -8.22 -2.38
CA PRO A 82 1.78 -7.73 -2.31
C PRO A 82 2.51 -8.27 -3.53
N VAL A 83 3.42 -7.47 -4.07
CA VAL A 83 4.36 -7.91 -5.10
C VAL A 83 4.91 -9.25 -4.64
N PRO A 84 4.64 -10.37 -5.35
CA PRO A 84 5.32 -11.60 -4.99
C PRO A 84 6.81 -11.26 -5.03
N LEU A 85 7.52 -11.55 -3.93
CA LEU A 85 8.97 -11.39 -3.89
C LEU A 85 9.52 -12.02 -5.16
N MET A 86 10.31 -11.27 -5.94
CA MET A 86 11.09 -11.90 -6.98
C MET A 86 11.98 -12.93 -6.30
N ARG A 87 11.77 -14.16 -6.72
CA ARG A 87 12.21 -15.36 -6.01
C ARG A 87 13.72 -15.35 -5.79
N GLY A 88 14.15 -15.61 -4.55
CA GLY A 88 15.54 -15.85 -4.19
C GLY A 88 16.00 -15.09 -2.94
N SER A 89 15.26 -14.08 -2.51
CA SER A 89 15.54 -13.35 -1.28
C SER A 89 14.58 -13.75 -0.16
N THR A 90 15.14 -13.88 1.04
CA THR A 90 14.37 -13.69 2.27
C THR A 90 13.76 -12.30 2.18
N GLY A 91 12.43 -12.20 2.07
CA GLY A 91 11.74 -10.91 2.10
C GLY A 91 12.23 -10.06 3.27
N GLU A 92 13.11 -9.12 2.97
CA GLU A 92 13.73 -8.18 3.91
C GLU A 92 13.22 -6.79 3.52
N GLY A 93 11.90 -6.64 3.45
CA GLY A 93 11.26 -5.43 2.94
C GLY A 93 9.90 -5.13 3.51
N ASP A 94 9.05 -6.13 3.75
CA ASP A 94 7.66 -5.86 4.09
C ASP A 94 7.46 -5.74 5.60
N VAL A 95 7.76 -4.55 6.14
CA VAL A 95 6.95 -4.04 7.24
C VAL A 95 5.71 -3.44 6.57
N PRO A 96 4.50 -4.00 6.75
CA PRO A 96 3.31 -3.28 6.33
C PRO A 96 3.28 -1.97 7.13
N VAL A 97 3.52 -0.84 6.46
CA VAL A 97 3.20 0.47 7.03
C VAL A 97 1.68 0.48 7.21
N SER A 98 1.24 0.33 8.46
CA SER A 98 -0.15 0.56 8.85
C SER A 98 -0.52 1.98 8.44
N THR A 99 -1.22 2.13 7.32
CA THR A 99 -1.92 3.36 6.97
C THR A 99 -3.33 3.27 7.53
N ALA A 100 -3.50 3.71 8.76
CA ALA A 100 -4.81 4.08 9.27
C ALA A 100 -4.69 5.39 10.05
N ALA A 101 -5.20 6.46 9.46
CA ALA A 101 -5.56 7.65 10.20
C ALA A 101 -6.85 7.36 10.97
N ASN A 102 -6.80 7.50 12.29
CA ASN A 102 -7.75 8.28 13.09
C ASN A 102 -9.22 7.76 13.22
N TYR A 103 -9.83 7.42 14.36
CA TYR A 103 -10.33 8.26 15.49
C TYR A 103 -10.88 7.37 16.63
N GLY A 104 -11.03 7.94 17.83
CA GLY A 104 -11.40 7.26 19.09
C GLY A 104 -12.87 6.81 19.27
N ALA A 105 -13.12 6.25 20.46
CA ALA A 105 -14.28 5.44 20.82
C ALA A 105 -15.66 6.14 20.73
N PRO A 106 -16.71 5.46 20.23
CA PRO A 106 -18.08 5.87 20.49
C PRO A 106 -18.41 5.67 21.98
N ILE A 107 -18.87 6.74 22.61
CA ILE A 107 -19.51 6.72 23.93
C ILE A 107 -20.67 5.72 23.89
N LYS A 108 -20.71 4.78 24.84
CA LYS A 108 -21.87 3.89 25.04
C LYS A 108 -23.10 4.75 25.27
N ARG A 109 -24.02 4.79 24.30
CA ARG A 109 -25.38 5.29 24.56
C ARG A 109 -26.10 4.24 25.39
N GLU A 110 -26.45 4.62 26.61
CA GLU A 110 -27.37 3.89 27.46
C GLU A 110 -28.71 3.74 26.71
N LYS A 111 -29.11 2.48 26.45
CA LYS A 111 -30.43 2.18 25.89
C LYS A 111 -31.46 2.43 26.99
N LEU A 112 -32.15 3.58 26.94
CA LEU A 112 -33.44 3.73 27.59
C LEU A 112 -34.40 2.64 27.03
N PRO A 113 -35.14 1.92 27.89
CA PRO A 113 -36.08 0.91 27.44
C PRO A 113 -37.16 1.54 26.55
N ARG A 114 -37.38 0.94 25.39
CA ARG A 114 -38.46 1.33 24.46
C ARG A 114 -39.80 1.00 25.12
N PRO A 115 -40.73 1.95 25.27
CA PRO A 115 -42.12 1.62 25.54
C PRO A 115 -42.69 0.92 24.29
N TYR A 116 -43.02 -0.36 24.41
CA TYR A 116 -44.01 -0.99 23.52
C TYR A 116 -45.41 -0.48 23.90
N PRO A 117 -46.38 -0.39 22.98
CA PRO A 117 -46.35 -0.60 21.52
C PRO A 117 -46.53 0.73 20.74
N PRO A 118 -46.32 0.75 19.40
CA PRO A 118 -46.56 1.96 18.60
C PRO A 118 -48.05 2.35 18.57
N PRO A 119 -48.39 3.65 18.61
CA PRO A 119 -49.76 4.10 18.40
C PRO A 119 -50.21 3.72 16.99
N ARG A 120 -51.35 3.03 16.90
CA ARG A 120 -51.98 2.68 15.62
C ARG A 120 -52.36 3.97 14.89
N ALA A 121 -51.93 4.11 13.64
CA ALA A 121 -52.44 5.16 12.77
C ALA A 121 -53.97 4.97 12.61
N PRO A 122 -54.78 6.04 12.74
CA PRO A 122 -56.20 5.94 12.45
C PRO A 122 -56.39 5.56 10.98
N TYR A 123 -57.01 4.41 10.74
CA TYR A 123 -57.54 4.01 9.45
C TYR A 123 -58.99 4.52 9.39
N PRO A 124 -59.47 5.07 8.25
CA PRO A 124 -58.84 5.15 6.93
C PRO A 124 -57.90 6.38 6.77
N PRO A 125 -56.98 6.36 5.78
CA PRO A 125 -56.08 7.47 5.50
C PRO A 125 -56.86 8.74 5.11
N GLN A 126 -56.40 9.90 5.59
CA GLN A 126 -56.96 11.19 5.22
C GLN A 126 -56.77 11.41 3.72
N PHE A 127 -57.86 11.71 3.02
CA PHE A 127 -57.88 11.98 1.59
C PHE A 127 -57.19 13.32 1.32
N SER A 128 -55.94 13.29 0.86
CA SER A 128 -55.21 14.48 0.42
C SER A 128 -55.33 14.62 -1.11
N PRO A 129 -56.16 15.52 -1.64
CA PRO A 129 -56.25 15.74 -3.08
C PRO A 129 -54.92 16.27 -3.63
N LYS A 130 -54.56 15.84 -4.85
CA LYS A 130 -53.30 16.20 -5.53
C LYS A 130 -53.12 17.72 -5.76
N ASN A 131 -54.17 18.52 -5.64
CA ASN A 131 -54.13 19.98 -5.63
C ASN A 131 -54.97 20.52 -4.47
N PRO A 132 -54.37 20.94 -3.34
CA PRO A 132 -55.13 21.59 -2.28
C PRO A 132 -55.63 22.95 -2.76
N LEU A 133 -56.92 23.21 -2.57
CA LEU A 133 -57.49 24.54 -2.77
C LEU A 133 -56.80 25.54 -1.82
N PRO A 134 -56.65 26.81 -2.22
CA PRO A 134 -56.13 27.85 -1.32
C PRO A 134 -57.01 27.93 -0.07
N ALA A 135 -56.36 28.14 1.10
CA ALA A 135 -57.06 28.24 2.37
C ALA A 135 -58.06 29.41 2.33
N LEU A 136 -59.34 29.10 2.51
CA LEU A 136 -60.39 30.11 2.53
C LEU A 136 -60.22 31.03 3.74
N GLU A 137 -59.98 32.31 3.49
CA GLU A 137 -60.07 33.32 4.55
C GLU A 137 -61.53 33.50 4.97
N PRO A 138 -61.85 33.41 6.27
CA PRO A 138 -63.22 33.61 6.72
C PRO A 138 -63.67 35.05 6.45
N TYR A 139 -64.85 35.21 5.84
CA TYR A 139 -65.46 36.52 5.63
C TYR A 139 -65.52 37.33 6.93
N LYS A 140 -65.29 38.65 6.83
CA LYS A 140 -65.23 39.59 7.98
C LYS A 140 -66.49 39.56 8.87
N SER A 141 -67.63 39.14 8.32
CA SER A 141 -68.91 39.04 9.03
C SER A 141 -69.15 37.68 9.72
N SER A 142 -68.28 36.69 9.51
CA SER A 142 -68.46 35.33 10.04
C SER A 142 -68.29 35.25 11.56
N TYR A 143 -68.97 34.28 12.16
CA TYR A 143 -68.89 33.98 13.60
C TYR A 143 -67.45 33.73 14.07
N VAL A 144 -66.64 33.04 13.27
CA VAL A 144 -65.23 32.71 13.56
C VAL A 144 -64.35 33.96 13.62
N ALA A 145 -64.56 34.93 12.73
CA ALA A 145 -63.83 36.20 12.75
C ALA A 145 -64.20 37.05 14.00
N ARG A 146 -65.47 37.06 14.39
CA ARG A 146 -65.94 37.74 15.62
C ARG A 146 -65.41 37.06 16.89
N GLN A 147 -65.26 35.74 16.89
CA GLN A 147 -64.72 34.99 18.01
C GLN A 147 -63.22 35.26 18.21
N ARG A 148 -62.44 35.41 17.12
CA ARG A 148 -61.03 35.83 17.18
C ARG A 148 -60.83 37.26 17.70
N LEU A 149 -61.73 38.18 17.35
CA LEU A 149 -61.73 39.54 17.91
C LEU A 149 -62.09 39.56 19.41
N ARG A 150 -63.02 38.71 19.84
CA ARG A 150 -63.35 38.54 21.28
C ARG A 150 -62.21 37.93 22.07
N LEU A 151 -61.50 36.94 21.52
CA LEU A 151 -60.31 36.34 22.17
C LEU A 151 -59.13 37.30 22.30
N ARG A 152 -59.09 38.38 21.49
CA ARG A 152 -58.10 39.46 21.65
C ARG A 152 -58.50 40.48 22.72
N ALA A 153 -59.77 40.54 23.09
CA ALA A 153 -60.31 41.51 24.06
C ALA A 153 -60.31 41.01 25.52
N THR A 154 -59.99 39.75 25.78
CA THR A 154 -59.82 39.19 27.14
C THR A 154 -58.35 38.94 27.48
N ALA A 155 -57.50 39.97 27.28
CA ALA A 155 -56.28 40.10 28.08
C ALA A 155 -56.67 40.75 29.42
N GLN A 156 -56.33 40.09 30.53
CA GLN A 156 -56.72 40.42 31.90
C GLN A 156 -56.47 41.90 32.30
N PRO A 157 -57.36 42.51 33.10
CA PRO A 157 -57.00 43.70 33.86
C PRO A 157 -56.04 43.28 34.99
N GLY A 158 -54.77 43.65 34.85
CA GLY A 158 -53.70 43.29 35.80
C GLY A 158 -52.31 43.06 35.19
N ALA A 159 -52.15 43.18 33.87
CA ALA A 159 -50.83 43.17 33.25
C ALA A 159 -50.12 44.53 33.44
N PRO A 160 -48.85 44.57 33.90
CA PRO A 160 -48.10 45.83 34.02
C PRO A 160 -48.00 46.52 32.65
N ALA A 161 -48.05 47.86 32.66
CA ALA A 161 -47.87 48.70 31.48
C ALA A 161 -46.66 48.25 30.64
N PRO A 162 -46.67 48.39 29.30
CA PRO A 162 -45.49 48.12 28.50
C PRO A 162 -44.37 49.02 29.01
N LEU A 163 -43.40 48.41 29.69
CA LEU A 163 -42.17 49.05 30.11
C LEU A 163 -41.57 49.69 28.84
N ALA A 164 -41.31 50.99 28.91
CA ALA A 164 -40.51 51.69 27.92
C ALA A 164 -39.24 50.85 27.65
N PRO A 165 -38.75 50.78 26.39
CA PRO A 165 -37.48 50.11 26.12
C PRO A 165 -36.44 50.72 27.05
N PRO A 166 -35.67 49.91 27.79
CA PRO A 166 -34.68 50.43 28.73
C PRO A 166 -33.70 51.32 27.96
N PRO A 167 -33.15 52.37 28.59
CA PRO A 167 -32.11 53.17 27.97
C PRO A 167 -30.98 52.25 27.50
N VAL A 168 -30.37 52.60 26.36
CA VAL A 168 -29.20 51.95 25.75
C VAL A 168 -27.98 52.10 26.68
N THR A 169 -28.01 51.40 27.79
CA THR A 169 -26.91 51.21 28.75
C THR A 169 -26.93 49.79 29.33
N VAL A 170 -27.55 48.84 28.63
CA VAL A 170 -27.20 47.44 28.85
C VAL A 170 -25.84 47.24 28.19
N ALA A 171 -24.79 47.27 29.02
CA ALA A 171 -23.52 46.71 28.63
C ALA A 171 -23.81 45.26 28.20
N VAL A 172 -23.80 45.01 26.89
CA VAL A 172 -23.74 43.66 26.37
C VAL A 172 -22.45 43.09 26.93
N GLU A 173 -22.55 42.20 27.93
CA GLU A 173 -21.39 41.46 28.39
C GLU A 173 -20.73 40.88 27.14
N PRO A 174 -19.45 41.19 26.87
CA PRO A 174 -18.79 40.65 25.70
C PRO A 174 -18.92 39.14 25.81
N THR A 175 -19.67 38.52 24.89
CA THR A 175 -19.75 37.07 24.82
C THR A 175 -18.31 36.61 24.70
N ILE A 176 -17.75 36.07 25.78
CA ILE A 176 -16.37 35.59 25.79
C ILE A 176 -16.35 34.58 24.66
N LYS A 177 -15.67 34.91 23.56
CA LYS A 177 -15.49 34.00 22.43
C LYS A 177 -14.85 32.76 23.04
N THR A 178 -15.65 31.72 23.26
CA THR A 178 -15.16 30.46 23.78
C THR A 178 -14.11 30.01 22.79
N LYS A 179 -12.84 30.08 23.21
CA LYS A 179 -11.74 29.62 22.36
C LYS A 179 -12.13 28.19 21.96
N PRO A 180 -12.22 27.89 20.66
CA PRO A 180 -12.55 26.54 20.24
C PRO A 180 -11.56 25.61 20.95
N LYS A 181 -12.09 24.58 21.62
CA LYS A 181 -11.24 23.62 22.34
C LYS A 181 -10.14 23.17 21.37
N PRO A 182 -8.86 23.17 21.79
CA PRO A 182 -7.78 22.73 20.91
C PRO A 182 -8.15 21.36 20.37
N LYS A 183 -8.14 21.23 19.04
CA LYS A 183 -8.44 19.95 18.39
C LYS A 183 -7.35 18.98 18.83
N VAL A 184 -7.75 17.97 19.63
CA VAL A 184 -6.82 16.91 20.01
C VAL A 184 -6.50 16.14 18.76
N GLU A 185 -5.27 16.28 18.29
CA GLU A 185 -4.76 15.47 17.20
C GLU A 185 -4.56 14.05 17.70
N LEU A 186 -5.08 13.07 16.97
CA LEU A 186 -4.96 11.68 17.41
C LEU A 186 -3.54 11.15 17.24
N ASN A 187 -2.88 11.54 16.15
CA ASN A 187 -1.51 11.14 15.83
C ASN A 187 -0.58 12.36 15.79
N PRO A 188 -0.22 12.93 16.96
CA PRO A 188 0.58 14.15 17.04
C PRO A 188 2.05 13.96 16.63
N TYR A 189 2.49 12.73 16.39
CA TYR A 189 3.87 12.41 16.00
C TYR A 189 3.98 11.90 14.55
N ASP A 190 2.86 11.78 13.84
CA ASP A 190 2.90 11.37 12.44
C ASP A 190 3.45 12.52 11.57
N PRO A 191 4.22 12.19 10.52
CA PRO A 191 4.70 13.17 9.56
C PRO A 191 3.51 13.81 8.86
N LEU A 192 3.61 15.10 8.57
CA LEU A 192 2.52 15.84 7.93
C LEU A 192 2.53 15.64 6.41
N GLY A 193 3.67 15.28 5.84
CA GLY A 193 3.89 15.22 4.41
C GLY A 193 4.14 16.61 3.80
N VAL A 194 4.67 16.59 2.59
CA VAL A 194 4.84 17.76 1.73
C VAL A 194 3.72 17.74 0.69
N ALA A 195 2.83 18.74 0.76
CA ALA A 195 1.78 18.91 -0.23
C ALA A 195 2.36 19.49 -1.53
N VAL A 196 2.18 18.78 -2.64
CA VAL A 196 2.55 19.20 -3.99
C VAL A 196 1.30 19.13 -4.86
N GLY A 197 0.65 20.28 -5.06
CA GLY A 197 -0.65 20.35 -5.73
C GLY A 197 -1.73 19.59 -4.95
N SER A 198 -2.40 18.66 -5.63
CA SER A 198 -3.43 17.76 -5.06
C SER A 198 -2.87 16.39 -4.63
N THR A 199 -1.58 16.36 -4.29
CA THR A 199 -0.88 15.13 -3.86
C THR A 199 -0.04 15.42 -2.63
N LEU A 200 -0.01 14.46 -1.70
CA LEU A 200 0.78 14.50 -0.49
C LEU A 200 1.94 13.51 -0.59
N LEU A 201 3.15 14.00 -0.35
CA LEU A 201 4.38 13.24 -0.39
C LEU A 201 4.92 13.05 1.02
N PHE A 202 5.32 11.83 1.37
CA PHE A 202 5.96 11.53 2.65
C PHE A 202 7.36 10.97 2.38
N PRO A 203 8.34 11.84 2.10
CA PRO A 203 9.73 11.41 1.96
C PRO A 203 10.32 11.07 3.33
N TYR A 204 11.22 10.10 3.35
CA TYR A 204 12.02 9.81 4.53
C TYR A 204 13.42 9.32 4.15
N ALA A 205 14.35 9.51 5.08
CA ALA A 205 15.70 8.96 5.02
C ALA A 205 16.03 8.33 6.39
N GLN A 206 16.67 7.19 6.39
CA GLN A 206 17.05 6.46 7.60
C GLN A 206 18.52 6.03 7.51
N ALA A 207 19.25 6.24 8.59
CA ALA A 207 20.62 5.79 8.75
C ALA A 207 20.67 4.87 9.97
N SER A 208 21.17 3.65 9.79
CA SER A 208 21.18 2.62 10.83
C SER A 208 22.52 1.91 10.90
N SER A 209 22.86 1.43 12.09
CA SER A 209 24.02 0.58 12.34
C SER A 209 23.56 -0.68 13.06
N GLY A 210 24.20 -1.80 12.75
CA GLY A 210 23.76 -3.10 13.22
C GLY A 210 24.87 -4.13 13.30
N TYR A 211 24.49 -5.31 13.78
CA TYR A 211 25.33 -6.49 13.83
C TYR A 211 24.55 -7.69 13.30
N ASP A 212 25.16 -8.43 12.40
CA ASP A 212 24.64 -9.65 11.79
C ASP A 212 25.67 -10.75 12.05
N ASP A 213 25.29 -11.81 12.76
CA ASP A 213 26.21 -12.91 13.06
C ASP A 213 26.49 -13.83 11.86
N ASN A 214 25.71 -13.71 10.78
CA ASN A 214 25.87 -14.51 9.56
C ASN A 214 25.48 -13.72 8.28
N PRO A 215 26.26 -12.70 7.87
CA PRO A 215 25.94 -11.82 6.73
C PRO A 215 25.67 -12.53 5.40
N ASN A 216 26.35 -13.65 5.15
CA ASN A 216 26.22 -14.41 3.91
C ASN A 216 25.22 -15.57 3.99
N ARG A 217 24.57 -15.78 5.15
CA ARG A 217 23.65 -16.90 5.39
C ARG A 217 24.28 -18.25 5.05
N LEU A 218 25.51 -18.45 5.54
CA LEU A 218 26.28 -19.68 5.34
C LEU A 218 25.91 -20.72 6.38
N ALA A 219 26.06 -21.99 6.01
CA ALA A 219 25.85 -23.11 6.91
C ALA A 219 26.85 -23.18 8.05
N PRO A 220 26.47 -23.76 9.21
CA PRO A 220 27.32 -23.80 10.41
C PRO A 220 28.69 -24.45 10.19
N ASN A 221 28.77 -25.41 9.28
CA ASN A 221 30.03 -26.08 8.90
C ASN A 221 31.02 -25.17 8.16
N TYR A 222 30.57 -24.06 7.58
CA TYR A 222 31.45 -23.03 7.01
C TYR A 222 31.96 -22.03 8.07
N ASN A 223 31.62 -22.24 9.35
CA ASN A 223 31.98 -21.38 10.48
C ASN A 223 31.70 -19.89 10.20
N PRO A 224 30.41 -19.52 9.99
CA PRO A 224 30.03 -18.16 9.66
C PRO A 224 30.55 -17.19 10.72
N ARG A 225 31.04 -16.03 10.26
CA ARG A 225 31.50 -14.96 11.15
C ARG A 225 30.56 -13.78 11.06
N GLY A 226 30.32 -13.18 12.21
CA GLY A 226 29.52 -11.97 12.28
C GLY A 226 30.24 -10.76 11.74
N SER A 227 29.45 -9.75 11.39
CA SER A 227 29.96 -8.46 10.97
C SER A 227 29.05 -7.34 11.45
N THR A 228 29.70 -6.23 11.79
CA THR A 228 28.99 -4.96 11.95
C THR A 228 28.69 -4.36 10.58
N PHE A 229 27.56 -3.67 10.46
CA PHE A 229 27.14 -3.08 9.20
C PHE A 229 26.48 -1.73 9.37
N PHE A 230 26.56 -0.93 8.31
CA PHE A 230 25.79 0.29 8.14
C PHE A 230 24.69 0.07 7.10
N ARG A 231 23.51 0.63 7.34
CA ARG A 231 22.39 0.61 6.40
C ARG A 231 21.88 2.01 6.17
N GLY A 232 21.99 2.47 4.92
CA GLY A 232 21.35 3.69 4.43
C GLY A 232 20.05 3.34 3.73
N GLU A 233 18.95 3.97 4.10
CA GLU A 233 17.63 3.75 3.52
C GLU A 233 16.98 5.09 3.17
N GLY A 234 16.29 5.14 2.03
CA GLY A 234 15.46 6.27 1.62
C GLY A 234 14.13 5.77 1.09
N GLY A 235 13.08 6.56 1.27
CA GLY A 235 11.79 6.22 0.69
C GLY A 235 10.87 7.41 0.51
N LEU A 236 9.83 7.18 -0.26
CA LEU A 236 8.83 8.16 -0.65
C LEU A 236 7.47 7.46 -0.72
N LYS A 237 6.52 7.94 0.07
CA LYS A 237 5.11 7.58 -0.09
C LYS A 237 4.38 8.71 -0.79
N VAL A 238 3.50 8.36 -1.73
CA VAL A 238 2.68 9.29 -2.51
C VAL A 238 1.21 8.98 -2.23
N LYS A 239 0.41 10.02 -2.00
CA LYS A 239 -1.04 9.89 -1.83
C LYS A 239 -1.76 11.08 -2.45
N SER A 240 -2.62 10.84 -3.43
CA SER A 240 -3.49 11.87 -4.01
C SER A 240 -4.64 12.24 -3.07
N ASP A 241 -5.09 13.49 -3.13
CA ASP A 241 -6.31 13.97 -2.45
C ASP A 241 -7.54 14.09 -3.38
N TRP A 242 -7.45 13.53 -4.60
CA TRP A 242 -8.47 13.70 -5.63
C TRP A 242 -9.85 13.19 -5.18
N ALA A 243 -10.90 13.93 -5.55
CA ALA A 243 -12.27 13.63 -5.13
C ALA A 243 -12.85 12.35 -5.76
N ARG A 244 -12.37 11.98 -6.96
CA ARG A 244 -12.92 10.89 -7.77
C ARG A 244 -11.93 9.76 -8.02
N HIS A 245 -10.73 10.10 -8.45
CA HIS A 245 -9.69 9.15 -8.79
C HIS A 245 -8.77 8.93 -7.60
N SER A 246 -7.97 7.87 -7.61
CA SER A 246 -6.94 7.70 -6.58
C SER A 246 -5.60 7.36 -7.20
N LEU A 247 -4.57 7.93 -6.63
CA LEU A 247 -3.19 7.56 -6.88
C LEU A 247 -2.50 7.40 -5.52
N ASP A 248 -1.98 6.21 -5.28
CA ASP A 248 -1.13 5.92 -4.14
C ASP A 248 0.14 5.22 -4.62
N GLY A 249 1.24 5.43 -3.90
CA GLY A 249 2.48 4.79 -4.25
C GLY A 249 3.46 4.79 -3.09
N GLU A 250 4.40 3.86 -3.15
CA GLU A 250 5.45 3.72 -2.17
C GLU A 250 6.72 3.26 -2.90
N LEU A 251 7.80 3.99 -2.66
CA LEU A 251 9.13 3.69 -3.17
C LEU A 251 10.08 3.64 -1.98
N ARG A 252 10.89 2.59 -1.90
CA ARG A 252 11.89 2.38 -0.86
C ARG A 252 13.16 1.83 -1.51
N GLY A 253 14.30 2.37 -1.11
CA GLY A 253 15.61 1.88 -1.48
C GLY A 253 16.52 1.83 -0.26
N ALA A 254 17.33 0.80 -0.14
CA ALA A 254 18.32 0.63 0.90
C ALA A 254 19.62 0.07 0.35
N TYR A 255 20.72 0.37 1.06
CA TYR A 255 22.02 -0.24 0.81
C TYR A 255 22.64 -0.62 2.15
N THR A 256 23.02 -1.88 2.26
CA THR A 256 23.65 -2.45 3.45
C THR A 256 25.13 -2.70 3.14
N GLU A 257 25.99 -2.09 3.95
CA GLU A 257 27.44 -2.19 3.88
C GLU A 257 27.98 -2.89 5.13
N TYR A 258 28.57 -4.07 4.95
CA TYR A 258 29.22 -4.87 5.98
C TYR A 258 30.72 -4.55 6.02
N PHE A 259 31.22 -4.21 7.21
CA PHE A 259 32.61 -3.74 7.35
C PHE A 259 33.62 -4.88 7.31
N ASP A 260 33.30 -6.03 7.90
CA ASP A 260 34.20 -7.19 7.98
C ASP A 260 34.06 -8.09 6.74
N TYR A 261 32.92 -8.02 6.06
CA TYR A 261 32.59 -8.84 4.88
C TYR A 261 31.99 -8.01 3.73
N PRO A 262 32.79 -7.23 2.99
CA PRO A 262 32.29 -6.43 1.87
C PRO A 262 31.59 -7.22 0.76
N ALA A 263 31.88 -8.53 0.62
CA ALA A 263 31.20 -9.42 -0.32
C ALA A 263 29.72 -9.67 0.05
N ALA A 264 29.32 -9.41 1.31
CA ALA A 264 27.94 -9.49 1.78
C ALA A 264 27.13 -8.20 1.50
N ASN A 265 27.78 -7.13 1.03
CA ASN A 265 27.13 -5.86 0.70
C ASN A 265 26.00 -6.08 -0.30
N ARG A 266 24.87 -5.40 -0.07
CA ARG A 266 23.67 -5.62 -0.89
C ARG A 266 22.83 -4.36 -1.03
N PRO A 267 22.42 -4.02 -2.27
CA PRO A 267 21.33 -3.09 -2.51
C PRO A 267 19.98 -3.81 -2.39
N GLU A 268 18.99 -3.06 -1.93
CA GLU A 268 17.59 -3.49 -1.84
C GLU A 268 16.72 -2.34 -2.32
N ALA A 269 15.67 -2.62 -3.09
CA ALA A 269 14.66 -1.62 -3.41
C ALA A 269 13.30 -2.27 -3.67
N THR A 270 12.25 -1.57 -3.29
CA THR A 270 10.87 -1.95 -3.58
C THR A 270 10.10 -0.72 -4.02
N GLY A 271 9.21 -0.91 -4.99
CA GLY A 271 8.39 0.16 -5.53
C GLY A 271 7.02 -0.37 -5.89
N SER A 272 5.98 0.38 -5.53
CA SER A 272 4.61 0.13 -5.98
C SER A 272 3.92 1.47 -6.25
N MET A 273 3.09 1.49 -7.29
CA MET A 273 2.28 2.65 -7.63
C MET A 273 0.93 2.13 -8.13
N ASN A 274 -0.15 2.55 -7.49
CA ASN A 274 -1.52 2.16 -7.80
C ASN A 274 -2.30 3.39 -8.25
N GLY A 275 -2.80 3.35 -9.48
CA GLY A 275 -3.72 4.32 -10.03
C GLY A 275 -5.09 3.70 -10.21
N ARG A 276 -6.13 4.41 -9.77
CA ARG A 276 -7.53 4.06 -10.04
C ARG A 276 -8.21 5.24 -10.71
N TYR A 277 -8.76 4.99 -11.89
CA TYR A 277 -9.53 5.95 -12.64
C TYR A 277 -10.98 5.49 -12.77
N ASP A 278 -11.87 6.01 -11.91
CA ASP A 278 -13.30 5.74 -11.99
C ASP A 278 -13.93 6.43 -13.22
N VAL A 279 -14.25 5.66 -14.26
CA VAL A 279 -14.87 6.13 -15.52
C VAL A 279 -16.36 6.42 -15.31
N THR A 280 -17.04 5.53 -14.59
CA THR A 280 -18.43 5.67 -14.14
C THR A 280 -18.52 5.31 -12.66
N GLN A 281 -19.73 5.23 -12.09
CA GLN A 281 -19.92 4.70 -10.72
C GLN A 281 -19.68 3.17 -10.64
N ASP A 282 -19.81 2.48 -11.77
CA ASP A 282 -19.76 1.01 -11.88
C ASP A 282 -18.50 0.51 -12.61
N THR A 283 -17.79 1.40 -13.30
CA THR A 283 -16.62 1.10 -14.14
C THR A 283 -15.39 1.83 -13.62
N ALA A 284 -14.32 1.10 -13.34
CA ALA A 284 -13.02 1.66 -12.97
C ALA A 284 -11.89 1.04 -13.77
N LEU A 285 -10.95 1.86 -14.20
CA LEU A 285 -9.65 1.42 -14.72
C LEU A 285 -8.66 1.35 -13.56
N VAL A 286 -7.91 0.27 -13.48
CA VAL A 286 -6.89 0.05 -12.47
C VAL A 286 -5.56 -0.11 -13.16
N LEU A 287 -4.58 0.70 -12.76
CA LEU A 287 -3.20 0.63 -13.22
C LEU A 287 -2.31 0.38 -12.01
N ARG A 288 -1.38 -0.56 -12.13
CA ARG A 288 -0.35 -0.79 -11.12
C ARG A 288 1.02 -0.88 -11.78
N GLY A 289 1.97 -0.16 -11.21
CA GLY A 289 3.41 -0.35 -11.45
C GLY A 289 4.05 -1.01 -10.24
N ARG A 290 4.99 -1.91 -10.47
CA ARG A 290 5.79 -2.56 -9.43
C ARG A 290 7.26 -2.63 -9.81
N MET A 291 8.11 -2.57 -8.78
CA MET A 291 9.56 -2.68 -8.89
C MET A 291 10.12 -3.44 -7.70
N SER A 292 11.13 -4.26 -7.93
CA SER A 292 11.92 -4.90 -6.88
C SER A 292 13.39 -4.97 -7.29
N LEU A 293 14.29 -4.77 -6.34
CA LEU A 293 15.71 -4.99 -6.46
C LEU A 293 16.15 -5.77 -5.22
N ASP A 294 16.80 -6.90 -5.45
CA ASP A 294 17.29 -7.75 -4.37
C ASP A 294 18.57 -8.48 -4.81
N THR A 295 19.12 -9.29 -3.91
CA THR A 295 20.31 -10.11 -4.19
C THR A 295 20.09 -11.56 -3.80
N GLN A 296 20.59 -12.46 -4.64
CA GLN A 296 20.66 -13.88 -4.34
C GLN A 296 21.73 -14.13 -3.28
N ARG A 297 21.40 -14.93 -2.26
CA ARG A 297 22.38 -15.36 -1.26
C ARG A 297 23.41 -16.33 -1.89
N PRO A 298 24.69 -16.28 -1.48
CA PRO A 298 25.72 -17.19 -1.99
C PRO A 298 25.41 -18.69 -1.77
N GLY A 299 24.77 -19.04 -0.66
CA GLY A 299 24.38 -20.42 -0.34
C GLY A 299 23.03 -20.87 -0.92
N ALA A 300 22.51 -20.21 -1.96
CA ALA A 300 21.25 -20.63 -2.56
C ALA A 300 21.46 -21.90 -3.43
N PRO A 301 20.65 -22.96 -3.26
CA PRO A 301 20.77 -24.20 -4.04
C PRO A 301 20.77 -23.96 -5.56
N ALA A 302 20.01 -22.96 -6.00
CA ALA A 302 19.83 -22.57 -7.40
C ALA A 302 21.12 -22.10 -8.11
N ILE A 303 22.17 -21.72 -7.35
CA ILE A 303 23.43 -21.21 -7.91
C ILE A 303 24.66 -22.02 -7.46
N GLN A 304 24.48 -23.16 -6.79
CA GLN A 304 25.59 -23.93 -6.22
C GLN A 304 26.41 -24.65 -7.31
N PRO A 305 27.76 -24.60 -7.27
CA PRO A 305 28.64 -25.07 -8.37
C PRO A 305 28.75 -26.60 -8.53
N GLY A 306 27.89 -27.42 -7.92
CA GLY A 306 27.94 -28.90 -8.02
C GLY A 306 29.22 -29.56 -7.48
N GLN A 307 30.20 -28.78 -7.00
CA GLN A 307 31.47 -29.22 -6.44
C GLN A 307 31.59 -28.75 -4.98
N SER A 308 31.94 -29.66 -4.07
CA SER A 308 31.93 -29.38 -2.63
C SER A 308 32.96 -28.34 -2.15
N THR A 309 33.99 -28.05 -2.95
CA THR A 309 35.07 -27.11 -2.62
C THR A 309 34.92 -25.73 -3.29
N VAL A 310 33.96 -25.58 -4.19
CA VAL A 310 33.69 -24.34 -4.90
C VAL A 310 32.44 -23.69 -4.29
N TYR A 311 32.46 -22.37 -4.11
CA TYR A 311 31.34 -21.62 -3.56
C TYR A 311 31.17 -20.28 -4.29
N VAL A 312 29.98 -19.70 -4.21
CA VAL A 312 29.68 -18.39 -4.80
C VAL A 312 30.36 -17.30 -3.99
N VAL A 313 31.10 -16.41 -4.65
CA VAL A 313 31.86 -15.32 -4.00
C VAL A 313 31.21 -13.95 -4.10
N ASN A 314 30.26 -13.77 -5.02
CA ASN A 314 29.51 -12.53 -5.19
C ASN A 314 28.03 -12.71 -4.80
N ARG A 315 27.26 -11.62 -4.86
CA ARG A 315 25.82 -11.64 -4.69
C ARG A 315 25.14 -11.24 -5.99
N PRO A 316 24.65 -12.20 -6.79
CA PRO A 316 23.87 -11.92 -7.99
C PRO A 316 22.69 -11.00 -7.68
N VAL A 317 22.56 -9.91 -8.42
CA VAL A 317 21.44 -8.97 -8.31
C VAL A 317 20.25 -9.50 -9.11
N ILE A 318 19.08 -9.37 -8.53
CA ILE A 318 17.79 -9.67 -9.15
C ILE A 318 17.04 -8.34 -9.25
N PHE A 319 16.78 -7.88 -10.47
CA PHE A 319 16.02 -6.67 -10.70
C PHE A 319 14.72 -6.99 -11.42
N GLY A 320 13.67 -6.33 -10.98
CA GLY A 320 12.30 -6.59 -11.37
C GLY A 320 11.52 -5.35 -11.66
N VAL A 321 10.82 -5.33 -12.79
CA VAL A 321 9.80 -4.34 -13.07
C VAL A 321 8.56 -5.02 -13.59
N GLY A 322 7.39 -4.50 -13.20
CA GLY A 322 6.13 -5.02 -13.64
C GLY A 322 5.08 -3.94 -13.80
N ALA A 323 4.16 -4.19 -14.71
CA ALA A 323 3.00 -3.36 -14.97
C ALA A 323 1.76 -4.23 -15.03
N GLN A 324 0.67 -3.68 -14.53
CA GLN A 324 -0.65 -4.30 -14.56
C GLN A 324 -1.67 -3.24 -14.98
N ALA A 325 -2.54 -3.63 -15.89
CA ALA A 325 -3.66 -2.81 -16.33
C ALA A 325 -4.92 -3.65 -16.28
N GLY A 326 -6.00 -3.09 -15.77
CA GLY A 326 -7.26 -3.81 -15.62
C GLY A 326 -8.48 -2.93 -15.67
N VAL A 327 -9.61 -3.57 -15.92
CA VAL A 327 -10.93 -2.99 -15.90
C VAL A 327 -11.77 -3.73 -14.88
N SER A 328 -12.40 -2.99 -13.97
CA SER A 328 -13.40 -3.50 -13.05
C SER A 328 -14.76 -2.94 -13.45
N GLN A 329 -15.74 -3.82 -13.57
CA GLN A 329 -17.12 -3.49 -13.95
C GLN A 329 -18.09 -4.13 -12.96
N LYS A 330 -19.02 -3.34 -12.45
CA LYS A 330 -20.15 -3.80 -11.64
C LYS A 330 -21.41 -3.89 -12.49
N PHE A 331 -22.14 -4.99 -12.33
CA PHE A 331 -23.44 -5.28 -12.92
C PHE A 331 -24.41 -5.61 -11.79
N GLY A 332 -24.91 -4.57 -11.10
CA GLY A 332 -25.71 -4.75 -9.89
C GLY A 332 -24.89 -5.42 -8.78
N ARG A 333 -25.23 -6.67 -8.45
CA ARG A 333 -24.52 -7.47 -7.43
C ARG A 333 -23.33 -8.27 -7.97
N ILE A 334 -23.16 -8.34 -9.29
CA ILE A 334 -22.05 -9.08 -9.91
C ILE A 334 -20.90 -8.10 -10.17
N GLY A 335 -19.71 -8.41 -9.69
CA GLY A 335 -18.47 -7.71 -10.03
C GLY A 335 -17.65 -8.56 -10.99
N VAL A 336 -17.16 -7.97 -12.07
CA VAL A 336 -16.22 -8.60 -13.00
C VAL A 336 -14.98 -7.75 -13.08
N GLU A 337 -13.82 -8.39 -12.97
CA GLU A 337 -12.53 -7.73 -13.09
C GLU A 337 -11.65 -8.52 -14.06
N LEU A 338 -11.13 -7.82 -15.06
CA LEU A 338 -10.17 -8.36 -16.02
C LEU A 338 -8.87 -7.58 -15.89
N ARG A 339 -7.76 -8.28 -15.68
CA ARG A 339 -6.42 -7.69 -15.53
C ARG A 339 -5.44 -8.36 -16.47
N GLY A 340 -4.63 -7.57 -17.17
CA GLY A 340 -3.42 -8.01 -17.85
C GLY A 340 -2.19 -7.65 -17.02
N THR A 341 -1.20 -8.54 -16.98
CA THR A 341 0.06 -8.34 -16.27
C THR A 341 1.24 -8.55 -17.21
N TYR A 342 2.29 -7.77 -16.97
CA TYR A 342 3.58 -7.92 -17.60
C TYR A 342 4.65 -7.75 -16.54
N ASP A 343 5.56 -8.71 -16.45
CA ASP A 343 6.72 -8.64 -15.59
C ASP A 343 7.98 -8.95 -16.36
N ARG A 344 9.05 -8.27 -15.95
CA ARG A 344 10.38 -8.47 -16.47
C ARG A 344 11.33 -8.65 -15.32
N VAL A 345 12.09 -9.75 -15.37
CA VAL A 345 13.09 -10.09 -14.35
C VAL A 345 14.45 -10.22 -15.01
N TRP A 346 15.42 -9.53 -14.45
CA TRP A 346 16.82 -9.64 -14.83
C TRP A 346 17.62 -10.23 -13.68
N TYR A 347 18.49 -11.16 -14.05
CA TYR A 347 19.50 -11.71 -13.16
C TYR A 347 20.87 -11.26 -13.61
N THR A 348 21.79 -11.05 -12.66
CA THR A 348 23.21 -10.90 -12.96
C THR A 348 23.94 -12.21 -12.72
N ASP A 349 25.12 -12.36 -13.32
CA ASP A 349 25.91 -13.58 -13.19
C ASP A 349 26.44 -13.84 -11.77
N ALA A 350 26.62 -15.13 -11.45
CA ALA A 350 27.29 -15.55 -10.23
C ALA A 350 28.76 -15.87 -10.53
N GLN A 351 29.64 -15.52 -9.61
CA GLN A 351 31.07 -15.80 -9.68
C GLN A 351 31.43 -16.85 -8.64
N TYR A 352 32.24 -17.82 -9.04
CA TYR A 352 32.69 -18.91 -8.19
C TYR A 352 34.10 -18.67 -7.65
N SER A 353 34.42 -19.29 -6.52
CA SER A 353 35.73 -19.18 -5.85
C SER A 353 36.91 -19.72 -6.69
N ASN A 354 36.64 -20.55 -7.69
CA ASN A 354 37.62 -21.05 -8.66
C ASN A 354 37.84 -20.09 -9.87
N GLY A 355 37.21 -18.91 -9.87
CA GLY A 355 37.31 -17.91 -10.93
C GLY A 355 36.37 -18.14 -12.12
N THR A 356 35.61 -19.23 -12.15
CA THR A 356 34.60 -19.47 -13.18
C THR A 356 33.32 -18.65 -12.90
N THR A 357 32.55 -18.37 -13.94
CA THR A 357 31.32 -17.58 -13.87
C THR A 357 30.13 -18.43 -14.30
N LEU A 358 29.07 -18.41 -13.49
CA LEU A 358 27.76 -18.96 -13.83
C LEU A 358 26.96 -17.90 -14.57
N ASN A 359 26.58 -18.20 -15.82
CA ASN A 359 25.71 -17.36 -16.63
C ASN A 359 24.26 -17.45 -16.14
N LEU A 360 23.99 -16.81 -14.99
CA LEU A 360 22.64 -16.70 -14.43
C LEU A 360 21.81 -15.67 -15.22
N ALA A 361 22.45 -14.69 -15.89
CA ALA A 361 21.73 -13.72 -16.71
C ALA A 361 20.91 -14.36 -17.84
N ALA A 362 21.32 -15.54 -18.34
CA ALA A 362 20.56 -16.33 -19.31
C ALA A 362 19.15 -16.75 -18.82
N THR A 363 18.90 -16.75 -17.51
CA THR A 363 17.60 -17.09 -16.92
C THR A 363 16.70 -15.87 -16.68
N SER A 364 17.07 -14.72 -17.25
CA SER A 364 16.20 -13.55 -17.30
C SER A 364 14.98 -13.84 -18.17
N TYR A 365 13.81 -13.33 -17.77
CA TYR A 365 12.55 -13.67 -18.42
C TYR A 365 11.53 -12.54 -18.44
N ASN A 366 10.56 -12.69 -19.35
CA ASN A 366 9.32 -11.96 -19.40
C ASN A 366 8.17 -12.87 -18.97
N ASP A 367 7.26 -12.36 -18.14
CA ASP A 367 6.05 -13.05 -17.72
C ASP A 367 4.83 -12.24 -18.17
N PHE A 368 3.93 -12.87 -18.90
CA PHE A 368 2.70 -12.27 -19.39
C PHE A 368 1.53 -13.02 -18.80
N GLY A 369 0.61 -12.30 -18.15
CA GLY A 369 -0.53 -12.91 -17.48
C GLY A 369 -1.85 -12.24 -17.80
N VAL A 370 -2.92 -13.01 -17.73
CA VAL A 370 -4.30 -12.53 -17.76
C VAL A 370 -5.03 -13.15 -16.58
N LEU A 371 -5.69 -12.31 -15.80
CA LEU A 371 -6.48 -12.69 -14.64
C LEU A 371 -7.92 -12.22 -14.85
N LEU A 372 -8.86 -13.14 -14.69
CA LEU A 372 -10.29 -12.88 -14.66
C LEU A 372 -10.84 -13.23 -13.28
N ARG A 373 -11.44 -12.25 -12.61
CA ARG A 373 -12.13 -12.43 -11.33
C ARG A 373 -13.60 -12.09 -11.49
N SER A 374 -14.47 -12.98 -11.02
CA SER A 374 -15.91 -12.74 -10.94
C SER A 374 -16.35 -12.90 -9.50
N SER A 375 -17.00 -11.87 -8.95
CA SER A 375 -17.51 -11.84 -7.58
C SER A 375 -19.01 -11.59 -7.54
N TYR A 376 -19.65 -12.06 -6.48
CA TYR A 376 -21.09 -11.86 -6.25
C TYR A 376 -21.35 -11.32 -4.86
N GLU A 377 -21.98 -10.15 -4.78
CA GLU A 377 -22.34 -9.48 -3.53
C GLU A 377 -23.62 -10.09 -2.94
N VAL A 378 -23.43 -11.11 -2.10
CA VAL A 378 -24.50 -11.75 -1.32
C VAL A 378 -25.02 -10.75 -0.28
N THR A 379 -24.09 -10.21 0.52
CA THR A 379 -24.33 -9.11 1.46
C THR A 379 -23.20 -8.08 1.31
N PRO A 380 -23.36 -6.84 1.84
CA PRO A 380 -22.27 -5.87 1.89
C PRO A 380 -21.00 -6.41 2.55
N ASP A 381 -21.18 -7.39 3.44
CA ASP A 381 -20.15 -7.99 4.27
C ASP A 381 -19.64 -9.34 3.75
N LEU A 382 -20.20 -9.90 2.69
CA LEU A 382 -19.80 -11.21 2.14
C LEU A 382 -19.87 -11.21 0.61
N LYS A 383 -18.70 -11.37 0.00
CA LYS A 383 -18.51 -11.39 -1.46
C LYS A 383 -17.72 -12.63 -1.88
N PRO A 384 -18.40 -13.77 -2.10
CA PRO A 384 -17.79 -14.90 -2.78
C PRO A 384 -17.27 -14.50 -4.17
N PHE A 385 -16.19 -15.15 -4.59
CA PHE A 385 -15.60 -14.97 -5.92
C PHE A 385 -15.00 -16.25 -6.47
N VAL A 386 -14.85 -16.26 -7.78
CA VAL A 386 -14.05 -17.22 -8.54
C VAL A 386 -13.04 -16.43 -9.34
N GLU A 387 -11.82 -16.95 -9.41
CA GLU A 387 -10.73 -16.33 -10.12
C GLU A 387 -9.97 -17.37 -10.94
N GLY A 388 -9.66 -16.98 -12.18
CA GLY A 388 -8.80 -17.73 -13.08
C GLY A 388 -7.66 -16.85 -13.56
N THR A 389 -6.44 -17.37 -13.47
CA THR A 389 -5.23 -16.75 -14.00
C THR A 389 -4.62 -17.70 -15.02
N VAL A 390 -4.21 -17.15 -16.16
CA VAL A 390 -3.36 -17.85 -17.14
C VAL A 390 -2.14 -16.99 -17.41
N ASP A 391 -0.98 -17.62 -17.51
CA ASP A 391 0.26 -16.89 -17.71
C ASP A 391 1.23 -17.67 -18.61
N ARG A 392 2.14 -16.94 -19.26
CA ARG A 392 3.22 -17.48 -20.07
C ARG A 392 4.51 -16.77 -19.72
N ARG A 393 5.57 -17.56 -19.53
CA ARG A 393 6.92 -17.08 -19.29
C ARG A 393 7.84 -17.44 -20.43
N ILE A 394 8.61 -16.45 -20.86
CA ILE A 394 9.52 -16.53 -22.00
C ILE A 394 10.88 -16.00 -21.55
N HIS A 395 11.91 -16.83 -21.64
CA HIS A 395 13.27 -16.50 -21.27
C HIS A 395 14.02 -15.81 -22.41
N ASP A 396 15.05 -15.04 -22.05
CA ASP A 396 15.93 -14.41 -23.03
C ASP A 396 16.79 -15.44 -23.77
N SER A 397 17.20 -16.48 -23.05
CA SER A 397 17.92 -17.61 -23.62
C SER A 397 16.96 -18.79 -23.77
N PRO A 398 16.95 -19.48 -24.92
CA PRO A 398 16.12 -20.67 -25.11
C PRO A 398 16.50 -21.79 -24.15
N VAL A 399 17.75 -21.81 -23.69
CA VAL A 399 18.28 -22.84 -22.80
C VAL A 399 18.92 -22.18 -21.59
N ASP A 400 18.68 -22.73 -20.40
CA ASP A 400 19.35 -22.29 -19.19
C ASP A 400 20.80 -22.82 -19.11
N PHE A 401 21.54 -22.42 -18.07
CA PHE A 401 22.93 -22.87 -17.89
C PHE A 401 23.07 -24.37 -17.56
N ASN A 402 21.97 -25.07 -17.26
CA ASN A 402 21.94 -26.52 -17.05
C ASN A 402 21.50 -27.29 -18.30
N GLY A 403 21.14 -26.62 -19.40
CA GLY A 403 20.73 -27.27 -20.64
C GLY A 403 19.22 -27.48 -20.82
N PHE A 404 18.36 -26.87 -19.99
CA PHE A 404 16.89 -27.05 -20.03
C PHE A 404 16.16 -25.89 -20.74
N TYR A 405 15.09 -26.23 -21.47
CA TYR A 405 14.13 -25.27 -22.04
C TYR A 405 13.05 -24.87 -21.02
N ARG A 406 13.25 -23.75 -20.32
CA ARG A 406 12.41 -23.39 -19.17
C ARG A 406 11.21 -22.48 -19.46
N ASP A 407 11.01 -22.12 -20.72
CA ASP A 407 9.77 -21.47 -21.15
C ASP A 407 8.56 -22.27 -20.69
N SER A 408 7.54 -21.57 -20.21
CA SER A 408 6.46 -22.22 -19.48
C SER A 408 5.13 -21.53 -19.63
N THR A 409 4.07 -22.33 -19.51
CA THR A 409 2.67 -21.86 -19.49
C THR A 409 2.00 -22.35 -18.22
N GLY A 410 1.30 -21.45 -17.55
CA GLY A 410 0.67 -21.68 -16.26
C GLY A 410 -0.81 -21.35 -16.27
N TYR A 411 -1.56 -22.02 -15.40
CA TYR A 411 -2.88 -21.59 -14.99
C TYR A 411 -3.11 -21.82 -13.51
N ILE A 412 -3.92 -20.96 -12.90
CA ILE A 412 -4.40 -21.08 -11.53
C ILE A 412 -5.89 -20.82 -11.53
N VAL A 413 -6.67 -21.71 -10.92
CA VAL A 413 -8.11 -21.52 -10.71
C VAL A 413 -8.37 -21.62 -9.21
N ARG A 414 -8.99 -20.59 -8.65
CA ARG A 414 -9.31 -20.50 -7.22
C ARG A 414 -10.72 -19.96 -6.97
N GLY A 415 -11.32 -20.43 -5.89
CA GLY A 415 -12.59 -19.92 -5.36
C GLY A 415 -12.38 -19.44 -3.93
N GLY A 416 -13.03 -18.35 -3.57
CA GLY A 416 -12.88 -17.76 -2.25
C GLY A 416 -14.02 -16.85 -1.87
N ALA A 417 -13.87 -16.18 -0.73
CA ALA A 417 -14.77 -15.14 -0.31
C ALA A 417 -14.01 -14.01 0.40
N GLU A 418 -14.38 -12.79 0.06
CA GLU A 418 -14.08 -11.61 0.87
C GLU A 418 -15.19 -11.46 1.92
N PHE A 419 -14.81 -11.22 3.16
CA PHE A 419 -15.73 -11.07 4.28
C PHE A 419 -15.34 -9.90 5.19
N ASN A 420 -16.37 -9.22 5.69
CA ASN A 420 -16.27 -8.18 6.70
C ASN A 420 -17.21 -8.55 7.86
N VAL A 421 -16.82 -9.54 8.67
CA VAL A 421 -17.71 -10.11 9.71
C VAL A 421 -18.11 -9.04 10.74
N THR A 422 -17.15 -8.19 11.12
CA THR A 422 -17.37 -7.06 12.02
C THR A 422 -16.48 -5.89 11.58
N ASP A 423 -16.69 -4.70 12.15
CA ASP A 423 -15.77 -3.57 11.96
C ASP A 423 -14.32 -3.91 12.39
N MET A 424 -14.14 -4.92 13.25
CA MET A 424 -12.85 -5.39 13.76
C MET A 424 -12.21 -6.50 12.93
N VAL A 425 -12.99 -7.25 12.13
CA VAL A 425 -12.49 -8.46 11.44
C VAL A 425 -12.87 -8.39 9.97
N LYS A 426 -11.85 -8.25 9.12
CA LYS A 426 -11.99 -8.16 7.66
C LYS A 426 -10.96 -9.05 7.01
N GLY A 427 -11.32 -9.74 5.94
CA GLY A 427 -10.38 -10.59 5.26
C GLY A 427 -10.89 -11.21 3.98
N GLU A 428 -10.00 -11.96 3.35
CA GLU A 428 -10.23 -12.75 2.16
C GLU A 428 -9.57 -14.10 2.36
N VAL A 429 -10.26 -15.18 2.00
CA VAL A 429 -9.69 -16.53 1.97
C VAL A 429 -10.10 -17.18 0.66
N SER A 430 -9.14 -17.83 0.00
CA SER A 430 -9.35 -18.58 -1.22
C SER A 430 -8.53 -19.87 -1.25
N GLY A 431 -9.05 -20.84 -1.99
CA GLY A 431 -8.39 -22.11 -2.25
C GLY A 431 -8.61 -22.52 -3.69
N GLY A 432 -7.65 -23.27 -4.24
CA GLY A 432 -7.67 -23.62 -5.65
C GLY A 432 -6.62 -24.63 -6.04
N TYR A 433 -6.39 -24.71 -7.34
CA TYR A 433 -5.36 -25.55 -7.94
C TYR A 433 -4.61 -24.76 -9.01
N GLY A 434 -3.29 -24.93 -9.03
CA GLY A 434 -2.44 -24.39 -10.09
C GLY A 434 -1.62 -25.48 -10.75
N GLN A 435 -1.30 -25.25 -12.02
CA GLN A 435 -0.38 -26.08 -12.77
C GLN A 435 0.42 -25.23 -13.75
N ARG A 436 1.70 -25.56 -13.89
CA ARG A 436 2.62 -24.96 -14.84
C ARG A 436 3.35 -26.06 -15.61
N ASN A 437 3.30 -25.97 -16.93
CA ASN A 437 3.97 -26.87 -17.85
C ASN A 437 5.18 -26.17 -18.44
N TYR A 438 6.29 -26.90 -18.56
CA TYR A 438 7.53 -26.44 -19.16
C TYR A 438 7.63 -26.96 -20.61
N GLU A 439 8.33 -26.22 -21.47
CA GLU A 439 8.58 -26.63 -22.85
C GLU A 439 9.52 -27.84 -22.91
N ASP A 440 10.48 -27.94 -21.99
CA ASP A 440 11.33 -29.11 -21.86
C ASP A 440 10.56 -30.34 -21.32
N PRO A 441 10.46 -31.46 -22.08
CA PRO A 441 9.75 -32.65 -21.64
C PRO A 441 10.46 -33.40 -20.50
N SER A 442 11.73 -33.09 -20.21
CA SER A 442 12.45 -33.68 -19.07
C SER A 442 12.05 -33.05 -17.73
N LEU A 443 11.46 -31.86 -17.75
CA LEU A 443 10.95 -31.17 -16.58
C LEU A 443 9.49 -31.55 -16.30
N VAL A 444 9.24 -32.14 -15.13
CA VAL A 444 7.88 -32.48 -14.70
C VAL A 444 7.02 -31.22 -14.51
N PRO A 445 5.71 -31.26 -14.79
CA PRO A 445 4.83 -30.12 -14.52
C PRO A 445 4.83 -29.73 -13.04
N LEU A 446 5.02 -28.44 -12.75
CA LEU A 446 4.89 -27.89 -11.40
C LEU A 446 3.41 -27.72 -11.09
N ARG A 447 2.89 -28.46 -10.11
CA ARG A 447 1.45 -28.43 -9.80
C ARG A 447 1.15 -28.61 -8.33
N GLY A 448 0.01 -28.09 -7.87
CA GLY A 448 -0.42 -28.30 -6.50
C GLY A 448 -1.60 -27.44 -6.08
N PRO A 449 -2.17 -27.74 -4.90
CA PRO A 449 -3.22 -26.90 -4.34
C PRO A 449 -2.63 -25.56 -3.92
N VAL A 450 -3.37 -24.50 -4.23
CA VAL A 450 -3.06 -23.12 -3.84
C VAL A 450 -4.04 -22.66 -2.77
N ILE A 451 -3.53 -21.94 -1.77
CA ILE A 451 -4.31 -21.37 -0.68
C ILE A 451 -3.76 -19.97 -0.44
N ASP A 452 -4.66 -18.99 -0.46
CA ASP A 452 -4.33 -17.60 -0.15
C ASP A 452 -5.32 -17.08 0.90
N ALA A 453 -4.79 -16.36 1.89
CA ALA A 453 -5.56 -15.80 2.97
C ALA A 453 -4.97 -14.44 3.36
N ALA A 454 -5.82 -13.44 3.55
CA ALA A 454 -5.44 -12.16 4.10
C ALA A 454 -6.49 -11.78 5.15
N LEU A 455 -6.09 -11.70 6.41
CA LEU A 455 -6.96 -11.39 7.53
C LEU A 455 -6.38 -10.19 8.28
N ILE A 456 -7.23 -9.21 8.55
CA ILE A 456 -6.95 -8.06 9.40
C ILE A 456 -7.91 -8.13 10.57
N TYR A 457 -7.35 -8.17 11.77
CA TYR A 457 -8.06 -8.15 13.03
C TYR A 457 -7.60 -6.95 13.87
N THR A 458 -8.52 -6.04 14.16
CA THR A 458 -8.27 -4.83 14.96
C THR A 458 -9.03 -4.90 16.29
N PRO A 459 -8.51 -5.64 17.29
CA PRO A 459 -9.17 -5.76 18.59
C PRO A 459 -9.32 -4.42 19.32
N SER A 460 -8.45 -3.44 19.03
CA SER A 460 -8.54 -2.08 19.55
C SER A 460 -7.95 -1.08 18.56
N ALA A 461 -8.16 0.22 18.78
CA ALA A 461 -7.57 1.27 17.96
C ALA A 461 -6.02 1.32 18.02
N LEU A 462 -5.43 0.72 19.06
CA LEU A 462 -3.97 0.68 19.26
C LEU A 462 -3.35 -0.62 18.76
N THR A 463 -4.16 -1.65 18.48
CA THR A 463 -3.66 -3.02 18.22
C THR A 463 -4.23 -3.52 16.92
N THR A 464 -3.35 -3.86 15.99
CA THR A 464 -3.70 -4.47 14.71
C THR A 464 -2.93 -5.78 14.56
N PHE A 465 -3.68 -6.86 14.35
CA PHE A 465 -3.15 -8.16 13.99
C PHE A 465 -3.44 -8.40 12.51
N THR A 466 -2.42 -8.76 11.75
CA THR A 466 -2.58 -9.15 10.35
C THR A 466 -2.01 -10.56 10.17
N LEU A 467 -2.76 -11.40 9.47
CA LEU A 467 -2.35 -12.74 9.11
C LEU A 467 -2.45 -12.85 7.59
N ARG A 468 -1.37 -13.30 6.96
CA ARG A 468 -1.31 -13.55 5.52
C ARG A 468 -0.82 -14.96 5.28
N GLY A 469 -1.57 -15.73 4.51
CA GLY A 469 -1.14 -17.01 3.94
C GLY A 469 -1.07 -16.87 2.43
N SER A 470 -0.04 -17.42 1.80
CA SER A 470 0.04 -17.42 0.34
C SER A 470 0.68 -18.68 -0.22
N THR A 471 0.26 -19.08 -1.41
CA THR A 471 0.91 -20.14 -2.19
C THR A 471 1.40 -19.57 -3.50
N SER A 472 2.70 -19.71 -3.78
CA SER A 472 3.31 -19.21 -5.00
C SER A 472 4.02 -20.32 -5.77
N MET A 473 3.87 -20.30 -7.09
CA MET A 473 4.51 -21.20 -8.05
C MET A 473 5.48 -20.38 -8.87
N ASN A 474 6.74 -20.38 -8.46
CA ASN A 474 7.80 -19.67 -9.18
C ASN A 474 8.79 -20.71 -9.73
N GLU A 475 9.85 -20.23 -10.34
CA GLU A 475 10.83 -21.04 -11.07
C GLU A 475 12.16 -21.23 -10.36
N THR A 476 12.90 -22.28 -10.67
CA THR A 476 14.22 -22.52 -10.08
C THR A 476 15.20 -22.91 -11.15
N THR A 477 16.45 -22.53 -10.94
CA THR A 477 17.59 -22.95 -11.76
C THR A 477 18.35 -24.10 -11.12
N LEU A 478 17.82 -24.68 -10.03
CA LEU A 478 18.35 -25.91 -9.45
C LEU A 478 18.25 -27.04 -10.50
N ALA A 479 19.36 -27.76 -10.70
CA ALA A 479 19.44 -28.86 -11.65
C ALA A 479 18.35 -29.91 -11.36
N ASN A 480 17.70 -30.40 -12.42
CA ASN A 480 16.59 -31.36 -12.40
C ASN A 480 15.31 -30.90 -11.67
N ALA A 481 15.28 -29.73 -11.04
CA ALA A 481 14.08 -29.19 -10.43
C ALA A 481 13.32 -28.31 -11.44
N SER A 482 12.08 -28.67 -11.75
CA SER A 482 11.21 -27.91 -12.65
C SER A 482 10.86 -26.54 -12.06
N GLY A 483 10.52 -26.50 -10.78
CA GLY A 483 10.10 -25.28 -10.09
C GLY A 483 10.03 -25.47 -8.59
N VAL A 484 9.50 -24.47 -7.88
CA VAL A 484 9.29 -24.56 -6.43
C VAL A 484 7.86 -24.15 -6.12
N LEU A 485 7.19 -24.97 -5.32
CA LEU A 485 5.92 -24.60 -4.71
C LEU A 485 6.23 -24.02 -3.32
N THR A 486 6.12 -22.71 -3.18
CA THR A 486 6.38 -22.01 -1.92
C THR A 486 5.07 -21.71 -1.22
N ARG A 487 4.93 -22.19 0.01
CA ARG A 487 3.81 -21.84 0.91
C ARG A 487 4.35 -21.03 2.06
N SER A 488 3.78 -19.86 2.30
CA SER A 488 4.21 -18.98 3.36
C SER A 488 3.04 -18.49 4.21
N VAL A 489 3.31 -18.29 5.50
CA VAL A 489 2.41 -17.67 6.46
C VAL A 489 3.18 -16.57 7.18
N THR A 490 2.64 -15.36 7.16
CA THR A 490 3.17 -14.19 7.86
C THR A 490 2.12 -13.69 8.84
N ALA A 491 2.52 -13.52 10.10
CA ALA A 491 1.73 -12.89 11.14
C ALA A 491 2.43 -11.63 11.61
N THR A 492 1.72 -10.50 11.63
CA THR A 492 2.23 -9.22 12.13
C THR A 492 1.27 -8.67 13.17
N LEU A 493 1.81 -8.38 14.36
CA LEU A 493 1.12 -7.71 15.44
C LEU A 493 1.75 -6.33 15.63
N SER A 494 0.99 -5.27 15.38
CA SER A 494 1.38 -3.89 15.66
C SER A 494 0.59 -3.37 16.85
N HIS A 495 1.29 -2.81 17.83
CA HIS A 495 0.71 -2.25 19.03
C HIS A 495 1.34 -0.88 19.36
N ASP A 496 0.50 0.13 19.51
CA ASP A 496 0.90 1.46 19.98
C ASP A 496 0.93 1.48 21.51
N LEU A 497 2.12 1.27 22.10
CA LEU A 497 2.33 1.36 23.56
C LEU A 497 2.09 2.79 24.05
N MET A 498 2.52 3.77 23.27
CA MET A 498 2.35 5.19 23.54
C MET A 498 2.11 5.94 22.22
N ARG A 499 1.66 7.20 22.28
CA ARG A 499 1.45 8.04 21.07
C ARG A 499 2.72 8.22 20.23
N ASN A 500 3.88 8.04 20.84
CA ASN A 500 5.21 8.16 20.26
C ASN A 500 6.01 6.85 20.29
N LEU A 501 5.43 5.72 20.69
CA LEU A 501 6.12 4.43 20.75
C LEU A 501 5.25 3.33 20.16
N ASN A 502 5.65 2.86 18.98
CA ASN A 502 5.04 1.72 18.31
C ASN A 502 5.93 0.48 18.46
N VAL A 503 5.29 -0.67 18.71
CA VAL A 503 5.94 -1.98 18.71
C VAL A 503 5.29 -2.82 17.64
N THR A 504 6.11 -3.41 16.77
CA THR A 504 5.67 -4.33 15.73
C THR A 504 6.42 -5.64 15.86
N ILE A 505 5.68 -6.73 16.07
CA ILE A 505 6.19 -8.10 16.10
C ILE A 505 5.78 -8.76 14.79
N THR A 506 6.73 -9.34 14.07
CA THR A 506 6.48 -10.04 12.80
C THR A 506 7.09 -11.42 12.84
N GLY A 507 6.30 -12.43 12.50
CA GLY A 507 6.76 -13.79 12.29
C GLY A 507 6.41 -14.24 10.87
N ASN A 508 7.33 -14.93 10.22
CA ASN A 508 7.11 -15.56 8.93
C ASN A 508 7.59 -17.02 9.00
N TYR A 509 6.83 -17.90 8.37
CA TYR A 509 7.19 -19.29 8.14
C TYR A 509 6.94 -19.63 6.68
N PHE A 510 7.87 -20.33 6.04
CA PHE A 510 7.69 -20.81 4.68
C PHE A 510 8.20 -22.25 4.50
N ASN A 511 7.61 -22.92 3.52
CA ASN A 511 8.02 -24.23 3.05
C ASN A 511 8.14 -24.20 1.53
N ASN A 512 9.34 -24.50 1.04
CA ASN A 512 9.69 -24.60 -0.37
C ASN A 512 9.79 -26.08 -0.73
N ASN A 513 8.92 -26.53 -1.62
CA ASN A 513 9.00 -27.86 -2.19
C ASN A 513 9.47 -27.77 -3.65
N TYR A 514 10.69 -28.24 -3.94
CA TYR A 514 11.24 -28.25 -5.29
C TYR A 514 10.67 -29.46 -6.02
N GLN A 515 9.90 -29.25 -7.08
CA GLN A 515 9.35 -30.37 -7.86
C GLN A 515 10.33 -30.76 -8.96
N GLY A 516 10.55 -32.07 -9.14
CA GLY A 516 11.57 -32.61 -10.06
C GLY A 516 12.91 -32.96 -9.37
N ALA A 517 13.17 -32.39 -8.18
CA ALA A 517 14.31 -32.74 -7.34
C ALA A 517 13.86 -33.11 -5.92
N ASP A 518 14.61 -33.94 -5.21
CA ASP A 518 14.30 -34.30 -3.81
C ASP A 518 14.83 -33.25 -2.82
N VAL A 519 14.44 -31.99 -3.05
CA VAL A 519 14.88 -30.84 -2.25
C VAL A 519 13.69 -30.17 -1.58
N GLN A 520 13.76 -30.06 -0.25
CA GLN A 520 12.80 -29.34 0.56
C GLN A 520 13.53 -28.33 1.45
N GLU A 521 13.04 -27.09 1.47
CA GLU A 521 13.49 -26.08 2.44
C GLU A 521 12.33 -25.66 3.34
N ARG A 522 12.62 -25.48 4.62
CA ARG A 522 11.69 -24.93 5.61
C ARG A 522 12.43 -23.82 6.33
N GLY A 523 11.83 -22.65 6.39
CA GLY A 523 12.50 -21.52 6.99
C GLY A 523 11.53 -20.50 7.49
N GLY A 524 12.08 -19.42 8.00
CA GLY A 524 11.28 -18.34 8.53
C GLY A 524 12.12 -17.31 9.22
N PHE A 525 11.43 -16.30 9.74
CA PHE A 525 12.04 -15.34 10.65
C PHE A 525 11.04 -14.92 11.71
N ALA A 526 11.57 -14.52 12.86
CA ALA A 526 10.82 -13.83 13.90
C ALA A 526 11.56 -12.53 14.23
N GLY A 527 10.83 -11.42 14.32
CA GLY A 527 11.44 -10.13 14.58
C GLY A 527 10.54 -9.18 15.34
N VAL A 528 11.19 -8.23 16.02
CA VAL A 528 10.56 -7.16 16.77
C VAL A 528 11.15 -5.85 16.30
N THR A 529 10.30 -4.87 16.01
CA THR A 529 10.66 -3.50 15.65
C THR A 529 10.03 -2.54 16.65
N LEU A 530 10.85 -1.62 17.16
CA LEU A 530 10.46 -0.52 18.04
C LEU A 530 10.66 0.78 17.27
N ASP A 531 9.61 1.60 17.16
CA ASP A 531 9.67 2.93 16.54
C ASP A 531 9.28 3.99 17.57
N TYR A 532 10.28 4.74 18.02
CA TYR A 532 10.14 5.81 18.99
C TYR A 532 10.21 7.18 18.31
N LYS A 533 9.07 7.85 18.17
CA LYS A 533 8.95 9.16 17.52
C LYS A 533 9.33 10.27 18.50
N VAL A 534 10.57 10.77 18.41
CA VAL A 534 11.04 11.88 19.25
C VAL A 534 10.30 13.16 18.89
N THR A 535 10.17 13.43 17.59
CA THR A 535 9.38 14.51 17.01
C THR A 535 8.58 13.97 15.83
N ARG A 536 7.81 14.82 15.13
CA ARG A 536 7.19 14.44 13.86
C ARG A 536 8.19 14.09 12.78
N THR A 537 9.37 14.73 12.84
CA THR A 537 10.39 14.66 11.80
C THR A 537 11.51 13.69 12.12
N ILE A 538 11.70 13.31 13.38
CA ILE A 538 12.79 12.45 13.84
C ILE A 538 12.20 11.29 14.64
N SER A 539 12.48 10.06 14.22
CA SER A 539 12.22 8.85 15.01
C SER A 539 13.47 8.00 15.18
N LEU A 540 13.55 7.32 16.33
CA LEU A 540 14.54 6.31 16.64
C LEU A 540 13.92 4.95 16.39
N ARG A 541 14.58 4.12 15.58
CA ARG A 541 14.14 2.77 15.24
C ARG A 541 15.14 1.76 15.76
N GLY A 542 14.65 0.78 16.51
CA GLY A 542 15.42 -0.41 16.89
C GLY A 542 14.72 -1.66 16.36
N SER A 543 15.47 -2.63 15.85
CA SER A 543 14.91 -3.92 15.45
C SER A 543 15.84 -5.07 15.76
N TYR A 544 15.24 -6.21 16.07
CA TYR A 544 15.88 -7.51 16.18
C TYR A 544 15.17 -8.50 15.28
N ARG A 545 15.93 -9.34 14.58
CA ARG A 545 15.40 -10.38 13.70
C ARG A 545 16.23 -11.64 13.82
N TYR A 546 15.56 -12.75 14.07
CA TYR A 546 16.12 -14.09 14.03
C TYR A 546 15.63 -14.80 12.78
N GLU A 547 16.54 -15.34 11.99
CA GLU A 547 16.27 -16.09 10.78
C GLU A 547 16.76 -17.53 10.92
N LEU A 548 16.01 -18.45 10.34
CA LEU A 548 16.40 -19.86 10.24
C LEU A 548 16.00 -20.42 8.89
N LEU A 549 16.83 -21.34 8.40
CA LEU A 549 16.54 -22.16 7.25
C LEU A 549 17.08 -23.57 7.47
N ASP A 550 16.18 -24.54 7.40
CA ASP A 550 16.49 -25.95 7.34
C ASP A 550 16.24 -26.45 5.91
N THR A 551 17.18 -27.23 5.37
CA THR A 551 17.08 -27.72 3.99
C THR A 551 17.65 -29.13 3.87
N THR A 552 17.07 -29.93 2.98
CA THR A 552 17.64 -31.23 2.59
C THR A 552 18.82 -31.09 1.62
N PHE A 553 19.04 -29.89 1.08
CA PHE A 553 20.18 -29.60 0.22
C PHE A 553 21.46 -29.46 1.06
N PRO A 554 22.56 -30.17 0.73
CA PRO A 554 23.78 -30.15 1.53
C PRO A 554 24.37 -28.74 1.71
N ASN A 555 24.70 -28.41 2.96
CA ASN A 555 25.41 -27.18 3.36
C ASN A 555 24.71 -25.87 2.96
N ALA A 556 23.38 -25.87 2.92
CA ALA A 556 22.58 -24.68 2.62
C ALA A 556 21.66 -24.26 3.78
N ASP A 557 21.68 -24.98 4.90
CA ASP A 557 21.01 -24.61 6.15
C ASP A 557 21.70 -23.39 6.77
N TYR A 558 20.99 -22.57 7.54
CA TYR A 558 21.62 -21.48 8.29
C TYR A 558 20.74 -20.96 9.42
N THR A 559 21.38 -20.26 10.34
CA THR A 559 20.72 -19.34 11.27
C THR A 559 21.40 -17.97 11.22
N ALA A 560 20.64 -16.92 11.51
CA ALA A 560 21.18 -15.56 11.61
C ALA A 560 20.43 -14.73 12.65
N ASN A 561 21.16 -13.94 13.44
CA ASN A 561 20.66 -12.91 14.33
C ASN A 561 21.10 -11.54 13.81
N VAL A 562 20.11 -10.71 13.50
CA VAL A 562 20.33 -9.35 12.99
C VAL A 562 19.79 -8.34 13.99
N TYR A 563 20.67 -7.49 14.49
CA TYR A 563 20.36 -6.37 15.37
C TYR A 563 20.57 -5.07 14.59
N LEU A 564 19.64 -4.13 14.70
CA LEU A 564 19.72 -2.85 14.00
C LEU A 564 19.20 -1.73 14.90
N VAL A 565 19.92 -0.62 14.94
CA VAL A 565 19.47 0.63 15.57
C VAL A 565 19.76 1.78 14.63
N GLY A 566 18.82 2.70 14.46
CA GLY A 566 18.98 3.81 13.55
C GLY A 566 18.05 4.98 13.80
N LEU A 567 18.36 6.08 13.13
CA LEU A 567 17.56 7.29 13.13
C LEU A 567 16.86 7.43 11.77
N ARG A 568 15.58 7.78 11.83
CA ARG A 568 14.74 8.06 10.66
C ARG A 568 14.35 9.53 10.69
N PHE A 569 14.59 10.20 9.58
CA PHE A 569 14.16 11.55 9.28
C PHE A 569 12.99 11.48 8.29
N GLN A 570 11.88 12.13 8.60
CA GLN A 570 10.66 12.08 7.79
C GLN A 570 9.99 13.45 7.73
N LEU A 571 9.20 13.71 6.69
CA LEU A 571 8.47 14.97 6.49
C LEU A 571 7.00 14.72 6.30
#